data_AF-A0A1A8JCC4-F1
#
_entry.id   AF-A0A1A8JCC4-F1
#
_cell.length_a   1.000
_cell.length_b   1.000
_cell.length_c   1.000
_cell.angle_alpha   90.00
_cell.angle_beta   90.00
_cell.angle_gamma   90.00
#
_symmetry.space_group_name_H-M   'P 1'
#
loop_
_entity.id
_entity.type
_entity.pdbx_description
1 polymer ?
#
loop_
_entity_poly.entity_id
_entity_poly.type
_entity_poly.pdbx_seq_one_letter_code
_entity_poly.pdbx_strand_id
1 'polypeptide(L)' 'MNDLDSNNDGEVDFTEFVILVGALTVACNDFFLEFNDKPEKK' A
#
# COMPACT_ATOMS: atom_id res chain seq x y z
N MET A 1 11.42 6.83 5.17
CA MET A 1 12.15 5.95 4.24
C MET A 1 12.75 4.74 4.94
N ASN A 2 13.22 4.86 6.20
CA ASN A 2 13.68 3.70 6.99
C ASN A 2 12.67 2.55 7.12
N ASP A 3 11.36 2.81 7.06
CA ASP A 3 10.36 1.73 7.11
C ASP A 3 10.29 0.89 5.82
N LEU A 4 10.88 1.36 4.72
CA LEU A 4 11.03 0.57 3.49
C LEU A 4 12.35 -0.20 3.43
N ASP A 5 13.40 0.35 4.05
CA ASP A 5 14.77 -0.18 4.07
C ASP A 5 14.82 -1.44 4.96
N SER A 6 14.31 -2.53 4.39
CA SER A 6 14.12 -3.81 5.06
C SER A 6 15.45 -4.53 5.23
N ASN A 7 16.41 -4.24 4.34
CA ASN A 7 17.74 -4.82 4.37
C ASN A 7 18.75 -3.97 5.17
N ASN A 8 18.38 -2.74 5.58
CA ASN A 8 19.18 -1.77 6.32
C ASN A 8 20.48 -1.38 5.61
N ASP A 9 20.45 -1.29 4.28
CA ASP A 9 21.59 -0.86 3.47
C ASP A 9 21.66 0.68 3.32
N GLY A 10 20.63 1.39 3.78
CA GLY A 10 20.54 2.85 3.73
C GLY A 10 20.07 3.40 2.38
N GLU A 11 19.74 2.54 1.43
CA GLU A 11 19.14 2.85 0.14
C GLU A 11 17.71 2.26 0.07
N VAL A 12 17.04 2.48 -1.06
CA VAL A 12 15.76 1.81 -1.34
C VAL A 12 15.93 1.12 -2.67
N ASP A 13 15.93 -0.21 -2.65
CA ASP A 13 16.06 -0.98 -3.87
C ASP A 13 14.73 -1.08 -4.64
N PHE A 14 14.78 -1.59 -5.87
CA PHE A 14 13.59 -1.71 -6.70
C PHE A 14 12.53 -2.64 -6.07
N THR A 15 12.95 -3.66 -5.32
CA THR A 15 12.05 -4.59 -4.65
C THR A 15 11.30 -3.89 -3.52
N GLU A 16 11.99 -3.11 -2.69
CA GLU A 16 11.39 -2.32 -1.61
C GLU A 16 10.42 -1.27 -2.15
N PHE A 17 10.78 -0.60 -3.24
CA PHE A 17 9.89 0.32 -3.95
C PHE A 17 8.61 -0.38 -4.45
N VAL A 18 8.74 -1.55 -5.08
CA VAL A 18 7.58 -2.31 -5.59
C VAL A 18 6.72 -2.84 -4.44
N ILE A 19 7.31 -3.22 -3.30
CA ILE A 19 6.57 -3.61 -2.10
C ILE A 19 5.69 -2.45 -1.61
N LEU A 20 6.22 -1.22 -1.55
CA LEU A 20 5.42 -0.04 -1.18
C LEU A 20 4.27 0.21 -2.16
N VAL A 21 4.55 0.18 -3.47
CA VAL A 21 3.51 0.42 -4.49
C VAL A 21 2.44 -0.68 -4.45
N GLY A 22 2.84 -1.93 -4.23
CA GLY A 22 1.94 -3.06 -4.04
C GLY A 22 1.06 -2.88 -2.81
N ALA A 23 1.64 -2.54 -1.66
CA ALA A 23 0.91 -2.29 -0.43
C ALA A 23 -0.08 -1.11 -0.56
N LEU A 24 0.34 -0.02 -1.20
CA LEU A 24 -0.54 1.13 -1.49
C LEU A 24 -1.70 0.72 -2.40
N THR A 25 -1.44 -0.08 -3.43
CA THR A 25 -2.47 -0.56 -4.37
C THR A 25 -3.50 -1.43 -3.66
N VAL A 26 -3.05 -2.35 -2.80
CA VAL A 26 -3.94 -3.19 -1.98
C VAL A 26 -4.76 -2.33 -1.01
N ALA A 27 -4.13 -1.39 -0.30
CA ALA A 27 -4.84 -0.48 0.60
C ALA A 27 -5.88 0.38 -0.12
N CYS A 28 -5.57 0.86 -1.33
CA CYS A 28 -6.53 1.58 -2.16
C CYS A 28 -7.69 0.69 -2.60
N ASN A 29 -7.41 -0.56 -2.99
CA ASN A 29 -8.44 -1.53 -3.36
C ASN A 29 -9.39 -1.81 -2.18
N ASP A 30 -8.83 -2.07 -1.00
CA ASP A 30 -9.62 -2.39 0.20
C ASP A 30 -10.50 -1.19 0.61
N PHE A 31 -9.94 0.02 0.60
CA PHE A 31 -10.70 1.25 0.84
C PHE A 31 -11.85 1.41 -0.16
N PHE A 32 -11.62 1.11 -1.44
CA PHE A 32 -12.63 1.24 -2.47
C PHE A 32 -13.75 0.22 -2.31
N LEU A 33 -13.42 -1.03 -1.99
CA LEU A 33 -14.40 -2.07 -1.68
C LEU A 33 -15.25 -1.69 -0.46
N GLU A 34 -14.64 -1.24 0.64
CA GLU A 34 -15.35 -0.77 1.83
C GLU A 34 -16.24 0.47 1.55
N PHE A 35 -15.78 1.36 0.66
CA PHE A 35 -16.59 2.50 0.24
C PHE A 35 -17.81 2.06 -0.56
N ASN A 36 -17.65 1.09 -1.47
CA ASN A 36 -18.71 0.60 -2.35
C ASN A 36 -19.70 -0.34 -1.64
N ASP A 37 -19.28 -1.03 -0.58
CA ASP A 37 -20.13 -1.91 0.24
C ASP A 37 -20.97 -1.16 1.27
N LYS A 38 -20.81 0.16 1.41
CA LYS A 38 -21.73 0.96 2.22
C LYS A 38 -23.10 0.95 1.53
N PRO A 39 -24.17 0.50 2.21
CA PRO A 39 -25.50 0.61 1.66
C PRO A 39 -25.77 2.08 1.37
N GLU A 40 -26.18 2.37 0.14
CA GLU A 40 -26.72 3.66 -0.26
C GLU A 40 -27.70 4.08 0.85
N LYS A 41 -27.40 5.17 1.58
CA LYS A 41 -28.37 5.75 2.51
C LYS A 41 -29.52 6.31 1.67
N LYS A 42 -30.44 5.44 1.28
CA LYS A 42 -31.76 5.78 0.74
C LYS A 42 -32.74 5.92 1.90
#